data_AF-A0AA42IY79-F1
#
_entry.id   AF-A0AA42IY79-F1
#
_cell.length_a   1.000
_cell.length_b   1.000
_cell.length_c   1.000
_cell.angle_alpha   90.00
_cell.angle_beta   90.00
_cell.angle_gamma   90.00
#
_symmetry.space_group_name_H-M   'P 1'
#
loop_
_entity.id
_entity.type
_entity.pdbx_description
1 polymer ?
#
loop_
_entity_poly.entity_id
_entity_poly.type
_entity_poly.pdbx_seq_one_letter_code
_entity_poly.pdbx_strand_id
1 'polypeptide(L)'
;MNADKKVKILATLGPAIRDAAHIRQLVEAGVNLFRLNFSHGEHADHAQRYQWVREVERELNQPIGILMDLQGPKLRVGRFAEGKVQLVNGQSLRLDLDASPGDASRVNLPHPEIIEALQPGMSLLLDDGRLRLKVTGKQADAVDTCVIAGGELSDRKGVNVPEAVLQLSPLTEKDRRDLAFGLELGVDWVALSFVQRPEDIVEARELIGGKAFLMAKIEKPSAVQHLEEIARLCDAIMVARGDLGVEVPAENVPRIQKDIVRTCRQLGRPVVVATQMLESMRFSPAPTRAEVTDVANAVAEGADAVMLSAETASGDYPLETVQMMSKIIRQVENGPDYQSQLDVGRPQAEATASDAISCAIRRISSILPVAALVNYTESGSSSLRASRERPKAPILSLTPSLTTARRLTVAWGIYSVVNERLRRVEEVTSTALEIAQAQGMAKRGETVVITAGEPFGQPGSTNSLRIETLH
;
A
#
# COMPACT_ATOMS: atom_id res chain seq x y z
N MET A 1 12.48 17.88 -10.65
CA MET A 1 11.92 16.57 -10.24
C MET A 1 12.85 15.47 -10.75
N ASN A 2 13.26 14.50 -9.94
CA ASN A 2 14.14 13.43 -10.43
C ASN A 2 13.30 12.25 -10.94
N ALA A 3 13.26 12.06 -12.27
CA ALA A 3 12.44 11.05 -12.93
C ALA A 3 13.18 9.69 -13.13
N ASP A 4 14.12 9.37 -12.26
CA ASP A 4 15.04 8.24 -12.39
C ASP A 4 14.53 6.91 -11.81
N LYS A 5 13.30 6.89 -11.27
CA LYS A 5 12.72 5.73 -10.56
C LYS A 5 11.20 5.65 -10.67
N LYS A 6 10.66 4.62 -11.32
CA LYS A 6 9.22 4.51 -11.59
C LYS A 6 8.42 3.91 -10.42
N VAL A 7 8.86 2.81 -9.82
CA VAL A 7 8.25 2.24 -8.61
C VAL A 7 8.37 3.25 -7.47
N LYS A 8 7.30 3.42 -6.69
CA LYS A 8 7.20 4.41 -5.63
C LYS A 8 7.65 3.85 -4.28
N ILE A 9 8.06 4.73 -3.36
CA ILE A 9 8.40 4.37 -1.99
C ILE A 9 7.38 5.00 -1.05
N LEU A 10 6.70 4.16 -0.27
CA LEU A 10 5.87 4.54 0.86
C LEU A 10 6.67 4.35 2.15
N ALA A 11 6.97 5.43 2.88
CA ALA A 11 7.72 5.35 4.15
C ALA A 11 6.79 5.62 5.34
N THR A 12 6.97 4.89 6.44
CA THR A 12 6.16 5.08 7.64
C THR A 12 6.80 6.12 8.57
N LEU A 13 6.03 7.10 9.01
CA LEU A 13 6.50 8.09 9.98
C LEU A 13 6.32 7.59 11.41
N GLY A 14 7.34 7.82 12.23
CA GLY A 14 7.36 7.42 13.63
C GLY A 14 8.41 8.20 14.44
N PRO A 15 8.77 7.73 15.64
CA PRO A 15 9.71 8.41 16.55
C PRO A 15 11.12 8.67 15.98
N ALA A 16 11.57 7.90 14.98
CA ALA A 16 12.86 8.13 14.33
C ALA A 16 12.89 9.44 13.52
N ILE A 17 11.72 9.97 13.13
CA ILE A 17 11.58 11.18 12.33
C ILE A 17 11.17 12.34 13.24
N ARG A 18 12.03 13.35 13.36
CA ARG A 18 11.94 14.35 14.43
C ARG A 18 11.48 15.74 14.00
N ASP A 19 11.54 16.04 12.72
CA ASP A 19 11.25 17.37 12.18
C ASP A 19 11.04 17.34 10.64
N ALA A 20 10.71 18.49 10.06
CA ALA A 20 10.56 18.68 8.62
C ALA A 20 11.88 18.48 7.84
N ALA A 21 13.04 18.75 8.45
CA ALA A 21 14.33 18.55 7.79
C ALA A 21 14.58 17.06 7.51
N HIS A 22 14.24 16.17 8.44
CA HIS A 22 14.29 14.72 8.20
C HIS A 22 13.31 14.30 7.09
N ILE A 23 12.08 14.83 7.09
CA ILE A 23 11.12 14.55 6.01
C ILE A 23 11.72 14.93 4.65
N ARG A 24 12.34 16.11 4.56
CA ARG A 24 13.01 16.57 3.34
C ARG A 24 14.10 15.61 2.88
N GLN A 25 14.97 15.17 3.80
CA GLN A 25 16.02 14.19 3.49
C GLN A 25 15.44 12.88 2.94
N LEU A 26 14.33 12.39 3.51
CA LEU A 26 13.67 11.17 3.02
C LEU A 26 13.06 11.36 1.62
N VAL A 27 12.45 12.51 1.35
CA VAL A 27 11.92 12.84 0.01
C VAL A 27 13.04 12.93 -1.01
N GLU A 28 14.14 13.62 -0.69
CA GLU A 28 15.32 13.74 -1.55
C GLU A 28 16.01 12.37 -1.78
N ALA A 29 15.95 11.46 -0.79
CA ALA A 29 16.42 10.08 -0.92
C ALA A 29 15.50 9.18 -1.78
N GLY A 30 14.24 9.58 -1.99
CA GLY A 30 13.34 8.96 -2.97
C GLY A 30 11.95 8.55 -2.45
N VAL A 31 11.54 8.96 -1.25
CA VAL A 31 10.17 8.76 -0.76
C VAL A 31 9.17 9.54 -1.61
N ASN A 32 8.04 8.91 -1.92
CA ASN A 32 6.96 9.51 -2.72
C ASN A 32 5.70 9.82 -1.90
N LEU A 33 5.45 9.02 -0.86
CA LEU A 33 4.34 9.21 0.05
C LEU A 33 4.68 8.69 1.45
N PHE A 34 3.97 9.20 2.46
CA PHE A 34 4.19 8.87 3.86
C PHE A 34 2.98 8.17 4.48
N ARG A 35 3.23 7.13 5.28
CA ARG A 35 2.23 6.43 6.08
C ARG A 35 2.23 6.98 7.51
N LEU A 36 1.04 7.33 7.99
CA LEU A 36 0.72 7.57 9.39
C LEU A 36 0.03 6.32 9.94
N ASN A 37 0.70 5.57 10.80
CA ASN A 37 0.15 4.34 11.37
C ASN A 37 -0.64 4.63 12.65
N PHE A 38 -1.98 4.60 12.59
CA PHE A 38 -2.86 4.88 13.73
C PHE A 38 -2.94 3.71 14.73
N SER A 39 -2.15 2.66 14.53
CA SER A 39 -1.92 1.65 15.56
C SER A 39 -1.12 2.16 16.77
N HIS A 40 -0.39 3.27 16.58
CA HIS A 40 0.51 3.88 17.56
C HIS A 40 0.48 5.41 17.48
N GLY A 41 0.79 6.08 18.57
CA GLY A 41 0.77 7.54 18.65
C GLY A 41 -0.62 8.11 18.87
N GLU A 42 -0.64 9.37 19.28
CA GLU A 42 -1.86 10.14 19.50
C GLU A 42 -2.18 11.02 18.27
N HIS A 43 -3.40 11.52 18.18
CA HIS A 43 -3.81 12.42 17.09
C HIS A 43 -2.90 13.65 16.95
N ALA A 44 -2.40 14.18 18.06
CA ALA A 44 -1.44 15.31 18.05
C ALA A 44 -0.13 14.96 17.35
N ASP A 45 0.41 13.75 17.55
CA ASP A 45 1.63 13.30 16.89
C ASP A 45 1.42 13.20 15.36
N HIS A 46 0.26 12.70 14.95
CA HIS A 46 -0.11 12.58 13.54
C HIS A 46 -0.33 13.96 12.89
N ALA A 47 -0.96 14.91 13.59
CA ALA A 47 -1.10 16.29 13.12
C ALA A 47 0.25 16.95 12.90
N GLN A 48 1.19 16.77 13.83
CA GLN A 48 2.53 17.35 13.72
C GLN A 48 3.30 16.79 12.51
N ARG A 49 3.27 15.46 12.34
CA ARG A 49 3.90 14.78 11.20
C ARG A 49 3.28 15.20 9.87
N TYR A 50 1.96 15.34 9.82
CA TYR A 50 1.25 15.87 8.66
C TYR A 50 1.72 17.27 8.30
N GLN A 51 1.86 18.16 9.29
CA GLN A 51 2.34 19.53 9.07
C GLN A 51 3.74 19.55 8.47
N TRP A 52 4.67 18.75 9.00
CA TRP A 52 6.03 18.63 8.45
C TRP A 52 6.03 18.18 6.99
N VAL A 53 5.20 17.18 6.64
CA VAL A 53 5.07 16.73 5.24
C VAL A 53 4.54 17.85 4.34
N ARG A 54 3.51 18.58 4.78
CA ARG A 54 2.96 19.70 4.00
C ARG A 54 3.90 20.90 3.91
N GLU A 55 4.75 21.14 4.91
CA GLU A 55 5.81 22.15 4.86
C GLU A 55 6.80 21.81 3.74
N VAL A 56 7.38 20.60 3.78
CA VAL A 56 8.32 20.13 2.76
C VAL A 56 7.70 20.08 1.37
N GLU A 57 6.43 19.68 1.25
CA GLU A 57 5.70 19.69 -0.03
C GLU A 57 5.68 21.07 -0.68
N ARG A 58 5.44 22.12 0.11
CA ARG A 58 5.42 23.52 -0.37
C ARG A 58 6.82 24.01 -0.72
N GLU A 59 7.82 23.69 0.09
CA GLU A 59 9.21 24.06 -0.17
C GLU A 59 9.75 23.45 -1.46
N LEU A 60 9.45 22.17 -1.70
CA LEU A 60 9.93 21.44 -2.88
C LEU A 60 9.06 21.68 -4.12
N ASN A 61 7.88 22.27 -3.94
CA ASN A 61 6.85 22.44 -4.97
C ASN A 61 6.57 21.12 -5.73
N GLN A 62 6.46 20.02 -4.98
CA GLN A 62 6.25 18.67 -5.50
C GLN A 62 5.20 17.97 -4.66
N PRO A 63 4.16 17.36 -5.26
CA PRO A 63 3.13 16.66 -4.51
C PRO A 63 3.68 15.50 -3.68
N ILE A 64 3.30 15.43 -2.41
CA ILE A 64 3.66 14.32 -1.50
C ILE A 64 2.37 13.73 -0.93
N GLY A 65 2.18 12.43 -1.14
CA GLY A 65 1.00 11.73 -0.62
C GLY A 65 1.09 11.45 0.88
N ILE A 66 -0.04 11.48 1.57
CA ILE A 66 -0.17 11.01 2.95
C ILE A 66 -1.24 9.94 3.03
N LEU A 67 -0.87 8.79 3.56
CA LEU A 67 -1.72 7.64 3.81
C LEU A 67 -1.92 7.47 5.31
N MET A 68 -3.17 7.52 5.79
CA MET A 68 -3.50 7.04 7.12
C MET A 68 -3.75 5.54 7.07
N ASP A 69 -3.14 4.78 7.97
CA ASP A 69 -3.37 3.33 8.10
C ASP A 69 -4.15 3.08 9.39
N LEU A 70 -5.40 2.63 9.23
CA LEU A 70 -6.30 2.32 10.34
C LEU A 70 -5.86 1.02 11.03
N GLN A 71 -6.10 0.95 12.33
CA GLN A 71 -5.61 -0.16 13.14
C GLN A 71 -6.41 -1.45 12.86
N GLY A 72 -7.74 -1.32 12.76
CA GLY A 72 -8.64 -2.45 12.73
C GLY A 72 -8.73 -3.20 14.07
N PRO A 73 -9.45 -4.34 14.10
CA PRO A 73 -9.69 -5.14 15.30
C PRO A 73 -8.40 -5.78 15.85
N LYS A 74 -7.93 -5.33 17.02
CA LYS A 74 -6.84 -5.99 17.76
C LYS A 74 -7.35 -7.18 18.57
N LEU A 75 -7.46 -8.33 17.92
CA LEU A 75 -7.85 -9.59 18.57
C LEU A 75 -6.71 -10.10 19.46
N ARG A 76 -6.96 -10.24 20.76
CA ARG A 76 -5.93 -10.57 21.76
C ARG A 76 -6.47 -11.46 22.87
N VAL A 77 -5.60 -12.28 23.45
CA VAL A 77 -5.90 -12.95 24.73
C VAL A 77 -5.89 -11.94 25.88
N GLY A 78 -6.49 -12.31 27.02
CA GLY A 78 -6.48 -11.52 28.24
C GLY A 78 -5.13 -11.54 28.95
N ARG A 79 -5.19 -11.47 30.29
CA ARG A 79 -4.00 -11.47 31.15
C ARG A 79 -3.83 -12.81 31.85
N PHE A 80 -2.61 -13.11 32.23
CA PHE A 80 -2.26 -14.24 33.10
C PHE A 80 -2.00 -13.75 34.53
N ALA A 81 -2.26 -14.59 35.53
CA ALA A 81 -2.01 -14.26 36.93
C ALA A 81 -0.54 -13.87 37.20
N GLU A 82 0.40 -14.53 36.53
CA GLU A 82 1.84 -14.27 36.60
C GLU A 82 2.37 -13.45 35.40
N GLY A 83 1.46 -12.85 34.61
CA GLY A 83 1.78 -12.06 33.41
C GLY A 83 2.21 -12.89 32.18
N LYS A 84 2.55 -14.17 32.38
CA LYS A 84 2.87 -15.12 31.33
C LYS A 84 2.70 -16.56 31.77
N VAL A 85 2.71 -17.48 30.81
CA VAL A 85 2.68 -18.91 31.03
C VAL A 85 3.54 -19.66 30.00
N GLN A 86 4.06 -20.82 30.38
CA GLN A 86 4.73 -21.72 29.46
C GLN A 86 3.75 -22.82 29.02
N LEU A 87 3.43 -22.86 27.73
CA LEU A 87 2.59 -23.90 27.15
C LEU A 87 3.42 -25.05 26.59
N VAL A 88 3.01 -26.29 26.85
CA VAL A 88 3.66 -27.52 26.40
C VAL A 88 2.83 -28.22 25.31
N ASN A 89 3.48 -28.78 24.30
CA ASN A 89 2.80 -29.54 23.24
C ASN A 89 1.94 -30.68 23.83
N GLY A 90 0.72 -30.84 23.30
CA GLY A 90 -0.25 -31.84 23.73
C GLY A 90 -1.09 -31.45 24.95
N GLN A 91 -0.74 -30.39 25.67
CA GLN A 91 -1.55 -29.96 26.81
C GLN A 91 -2.87 -29.34 26.36
N SER A 92 -3.89 -29.42 27.22
CA SER A 92 -5.15 -28.72 27.01
C SER A 92 -5.04 -27.26 27.46
N LEU A 93 -5.65 -26.35 26.70
CA LEU A 93 -5.83 -24.96 27.08
C LEU A 93 -7.26 -24.53 26.73
N ARG A 94 -7.98 -23.99 27.70
CA ARG A 94 -9.30 -23.39 27.48
C ARG A 94 -9.17 -21.90 27.18
N LEU A 95 -9.88 -21.43 26.15
CA LEU A 95 -10.07 -20.01 25.91
C LEU A 95 -11.53 -19.67 26.23
N ASP A 96 -11.79 -18.77 27.17
CA ASP A 96 -13.13 -18.49 27.68
C ASP A 96 -13.43 -17.00 27.85
N LEU A 97 -14.70 -16.66 28.12
CA LEU A 97 -15.12 -15.27 28.35
C LEU A 97 -14.92 -14.80 29.80
N ASP A 98 -14.38 -15.63 30.70
CA ASP A 98 -14.11 -15.23 32.08
C ASP A 98 -12.94 -14.24 32.12
N ALA A 99 -13.21 -13.02 32.57
CA ALA A 99 -12.23 -11.94 32.66
C ALA A 99 -11.15 -12.15 33.74
N SER A 100 -11.28 -13.19 34.58
CA SER A 100 -10.27 -13.53 35.59
C SER A 100 -8.92 -13.85 34.93
N PRO A 101 -7.78 -13.46 35.54
CA PRO A 101 -6.46 -13.77 35.00
C PRO A 101 -6.29 -15.28 34.77
N GLY A 102 -5.80 -15.63 33.59
CA GLY A 102 -5.55 -17.01 33.17
C GLY A 102 -4.31 -17.63 33.80
N ASP A 103 -4.13 -18.92 33.51
CA ASP A 103 -3.02 -19.76 33.91
C ASP A 103 -2.66 -20.78 32.80
N ALA A 104 -1.99 -21.88 33.14
CA ALA A 104 -1.60 -22.90 32.17
C ALA A 104 -2.76 -23.75 31.63
N SER A 105 -3.93 -23.69 32.26
CA SER A 105 -5.13 -24.46 31.93
C SER A 105 -6.19 -23.64 31.21
N ARG A 106 -6.26 -22.32 31.47
CA ARG A 106 -7.20 -21.42 30.81
C ARG A 106 -6.66 -20.01 30.58
N VAL A 107 -7.22 -19.30 29.60
CA VAL A 107 -7.00 -17.87 29.43
C VAL A 107 -8.27 -17.19 28.92
N ASN A 108 -8.50 -15.96 29.37
CA ASN A 108 -9.57 -15.13 28.82
C ASN A 108 -9.32 -14.86 27.33
N LEU A 109 -10.37 -15.02 26.51
CA LEU A 109 -10.45 -14.55 25.14
C LEU A 109 -11.64 -13.59 25.06
N PRO A 110 -11.45 -12.27 25.22
CA PRO A 110 -12.54 -11.28 25.32
C PRO A 110 -13.16 -10.96 23.94
N HIS A 111 -13.38 -11.98 23.14
CA HIS A 111 -13.82 -11.94 21.76
C HIS A 111 -14.87 -13.03 21.55
N PRO A 112 -16.13 -12.82 22.00
CA PRO A 112 -17.20 -13.78 21.78
C PRO A 112 -17.37 -14.14 20.30
N GLU A 113 -17.12 -13.20 19.40
CA GLU A 113 -17.14 -13.39 17.95
C GLU A 113 -16.14 -14.46 17.46
N ILE A 114 -15.00 -14.64 18.15
CA ILE A 114 -14.05 -15.70 17.83
C ILE A 114 -14.59 -17.05 18.32
N ILE A 115 -15.11 -17.11 19.55
CA ILE A 115 -15.69 -18.34 20.11
C ILE A 115 -16.86 -18.83 19.24
N GLU A 116 -17.70 -17.90 18.80
CA GLU A 116 -18.82 -18.16 17.88
C GLU A 116 -18.37 -18.67 16.51
N ALA A 117 -17.26 -18.19 15.97
CA ALA A 117 -16.78 -18.58 14.65
C ALA A 117 -16.01 -19.92 14.64
N LEU A 118 -15.34 -20.26 15.75
CA LEU A 118 -14.52 -21.47 15.86
C LEU A 118 -15.35 -22.75 15.79
N GLN A 119 -14.75 -23.81 15.25
CA GLN A 119 -15.30 -25.16 15.17
C GLN A 119 -14.22 -26.19 15.52
N PRO A 120 -14.59 -27.37 16.09
CA PRO A 120 -13.65 -28.47 16.30
C PRO A 120 -12.86 -28.81 15.04
N GLY A 121 -11.54 -28.96 15.20
CA GLY A 121 -10.59 -29.19 14.12
C GLY A 121 -9.88 -27.93 13.62
N MET A 122 -10.43 -26.74 13.86
CA MET A 122 -9.82 -25.48 13.41
C MET A 122 -8.54 -25.13 14.16
N SER A 123 -7.70 -24.33 13.51
CA SER A 123 -6.46 -23.79 14.08
C SER A 123 -6.67 -22.41 14.70
N LEU A 124 -6.06 -22.19 15.87
CA LEU A 124 -5.96 -20.87 16.49
C LEU A 124 -4.48 -20.55 16.70
N LEU A 125 -4.06 -19.40 16.21
CA LEU A 125 -2.67 -18.96 16.24
C LEU A 125 -2.51 -17.84 17.26
N LEU A 126 -1.46 -17.91 18.08
CA LEU A 126 -1.18 -16.94 19.12
C LEU A 126 0.23 -16.39 18.97
N ASP A 127 0.41 -15.13 19.37
CA ASP A 127 1.71 -14.42 19.32
C ASP A 127 2.32 -14.46 17.90
N ASP A 128 1.59 -13.91 16.93
CA ASP A 128 1.99 -13.83 15.52
C ASP A 128 2.33 -15.21 14.91
N GLY A 129 1.56 -16.24 15.32
CA GLY A 129 1.71 -17.61 14.83
C GLY A 129 2.82 -18.43 15.49
N ARG A 130 3.54 -17.85 16.47
CA ARG A 130 4.59 -18.56 17.22
C ARG A 130 4.03 -19.74 18.02
N LEU A 131 2.83 -19.60 18.57
CA LEU A 131 2.11 -20.69 19.22
C LEU A 131 0.90 -21.09 18.38
N ARG A 132 0.60 -22.40 18.38
CA ARG A 132 -0.51 -22.98 17.61
C ARG A 132 -1.34 -23.88 18.49
N LEU A 133 -2.64 -23.63 18.49
CA LEU A 133 -3.65 -24.44 19.15
C LEU A 133 -4.55 -25.07 18.10
N LYS A 134 -5.10 -26.24 18.42
CA LYS A 134 -6.14 -26.90 17.64
C LYS A 134 -7.40 -27.04 18.48
N VAL A 135 -8.52 -26.58 17.96
CA VAL A 135 -9.81 -26.69 18.65
C VAL A 135 -10.21 -28.15 18.76
N THR A 136 -10.49 -28.60 19.98
CA THR A 136 -10.96 -29.96 20.29
C THR A 136 -12.44 -29.97 20.65
N GLY A 137 -12.95 -28.90 21.23
CA GLY A 137 -14.36 -28.77 21.60
C GLY A 137 -14.80 -27.31 21.67
N LYS A 138 -16.10 -27.08 21.50
CA LYS A 138 -16.73 -25.76 21.59
C LYS A 138 -17.85 -25.79 22.61
N GLN A 139 -17.91 -24.74 23.42
CA GLN A 139 -18.99 -24.44 24.34
C GLN A 139 -19.59 -23.07 23.99
N ALA A 140 -20.61 -22.63 24.75
CA ALA A 140 -21.28 -21.36 24.50
C ALA A 140 -20.38 -20.15 24.79
N ASP A 141 -19.55 -20.23 25.82
CA ASP A 141 -18.71 -19.15 26.36
C ASP A 141 -17.22 -19.53 26.40
N ALA A 142 -16.85 -20.68 25.83
CA ALA A 142 -15.49 -21.20 25.84
C ALA A 142 -15.19 -22.10 24.65
N VAL A 143 -13.90 -22.23 24.35
CA VAL A 143 -13.36 -23.18 23.38
C VAL A 143 -12.26 -23.99 24.05
N ASP A 144 -12.39 -25.30 23.98
CA ASP A 144 -11.38 -26.25 24.44
C ASP A 144 -10.40 -26.52 23.30
N THR A 145 -9.10 -26.41 23.59
CA THR A 145 -8.04 -26.58 22.59
C THR A 145 -6.94 -27.49 23.08
N CYS A 146 -6.17 -28.03 22.14
CA CYS A 146 -4.92 -28.74 22.37
C CYS A 146 -3.75 -27.94 21.78
N VAL A 147 -2.68 -27.79 22.56
CA VAL A 147 -1.47 -27.10 22.12
C VAL A 147 -0.73 -27.97 21.11
N ILE A 148 -0.60 -27.49 19.87
CA ILE A 148 0.17 -28.15 18.81
C ILE A 148 1.62 -27.68 18.80
N ALA A 149 1.81 -26.36 18.93
CA ALA A 149 3.11 -25.73 19.10
C ALA A 149 3.06 -24.81 20.32
N GLY A 150 3.73 -25.22 21.38
CA GLY A 150 3.83 -24.53 22.65
C GLY A 150 4.99 -23.55 22.71
N GLY A 151 5.10 -22.84 23.82
CA GLY A 151 6.01 -21.74 24.01
C GLY A 151 5.58 -20.85 25.16
N GLU A 152 6.32 -19.77 25.37
CA GLU A 152 5.92 -18.73 26.31
C GLU A 152 4.78 -17.91 25.69
N LEU A 153 3.67 -17.77 26.40
CA LEU A 153 2.54 -16.90 26.05
C LEU A 153 2.39 -15.86 27.17
N SER A 154 2.42 -14.58 26.82
CA SER A 154 2.27 -13.48 27.78
C SER A 154 0.97 -12.70 27.58
N ASP A 155 0.72 -11.73 28.45
CA ASP A 155 -0.47 -10.89 28.41
C ASP A 155 -0.73 -10.26 27.03
N ARG A 156 -2.01 -10.20 26.64
CA ARG A 156 -2.47 -9.40 25.49
C ARG A 156 -1.79 -9.74 24.17
N LYS A 157 -1.33 -10.98 24.00
CA LYS A 157 -0.79 -11.47 22.73
C LYS A 157 -1.88 -11.63 21.68
N GLY A 158 -1.50 -11.41 20.41
CA GLY A 158 -2.41 -11.44 19.27
C GLY A 158 -3.03 -12.82 19.08
N VAL A 159 -4.25 -12.85 18.54
CA VAL A 159 -5.00 -14.04 18.20
C VAL A 159 -5.38 -13.98 16.73
N ASN A 160 -5.06 -15.04 15.99
CA ASN A 160 -5.43 -15.18 14.59
C ASN A 160 -6.22 -16.48 14.39
N VAL A 161 -7.23 -16.42 13.54
CA VAL A 161 -8.12 -17.54 13.21
C VAL A 161 -8.20 -17.68 11.69
N PRO A 162 -7.22 -18.37 11.07
CA PRO A 162 -7.05 -18.41 9.63
C PRO A 162 -8.27 -18.89 8.84
N GLU A 163 -8.98 -19.87 9.39
CA GLU A 163 -10.04 -20.62 8.71
C GLU A 163 -11.42 -19.98 8.89
N ALA A 164 -11.54 -18.94 9.71
CA ALA A 164 -12.81 -18.33 10.07
C ALA A 164 -12.95 -16.91 9.53
N VAL A 165 -14.12 -16.61 8.96
CA VAL A 165 -14.55 -15.24 8.71
C VAL A 165 -15.29 -14.74 9.95
N LEU A 166 -14.76 -13.71 10.58
CA LEU A 166 -15.31 -13.17 11.82
C LEU A 166 -16.44 -12.18 11.51
N GLN A 167 -17.56 -12.30 12.22
CA GLN A 167 -18.72 -11.40 12.10
C GLN A 167 -18.49 -10.10 12.88
N LEU A 168 -17.44 -9.37 12.49
CA LEU A 168 -17.07 -8.08 13.05
C LEU A 168 -16.84 -7.08 11.92
N SER A 169 -17.15 -5.80 12.17
CA SER A 169 -16.74 -4.73 11.25
C SER A 169 -15.23 -4.54 11.38
N PRO A 170 -14.50 -4.34 10.26
CA PRO A 170 -13.08 -4.01 10.31
C PRO A 170 -12.83 -2.62 10.93
N LEU A 171 -13.88 -1.80 11.10
CA LEU A 171 -13.81 -0.46 11.68
C LEU A 171 -14.31 -0.48 13.13
N THR A 172 -13.35 -0.50 14.06
CA THR A 172 -13.65 -0.35 15.49
C THR A 172 -14.10 1.08 15.83
N GLU A 173 -14.62 1.29 17.04
CA GLU A 173 -14.94 2.64 17.53
C GLU A 173 -13.71 3.55 17.59
N LYS A 174 -12.52 2.97 17.80
CA LYS A 174 -11.26 3.72 17.67
C LYS A 174 -11.03 4.12 16.22
N ASP A 175 -11.15 3.18 15.28
CA ASP A 175 -10.92 3.46 13.85
C ASP A 175 -11.89 4.50 13.30
N ARG A 176 -13.16 4.54 13.76
CA ARG A 176 -14.11 5.58 13.36
C ARG A 176 -13.68 6.97 13.82
N ARG A 177 -13.19 7.10 15.05
CA ARG A 177 -12.64 8.36 15.58
C ARG A 177 -11.37 8.77 14.84
N ASP A 178 -10.47 7.82 14.59
CA ASP A 178 -9.24 8.06 13.83
C ASP A 178 -9.53 8.48 12.38
N LEU A 179 -10.48 7.81 11.73
CA LEU A 179 -10.94 8.12 10.38
C LEU A 179 -11.48 9.55 10.31
N ALA A 180 -12.38 9.92 11.23
CA ALA A 180 -12.91 11.28 11.28
C ALA A 180 -11.79 12.33 11.39
N PHE A 181 -10.83 12.10 12.30
CA PHE A 181 -9.68 12.98 12.48
C PHE A 181 -8.79 13.06 11.23
N GLY A 182 -8.44 11.92 10.62
CA GLY A 182 -7.59 11.89 9.43
C GLY A 182 -8.24 12.57 8.22
N LEU A 183 -9.55 12.41 8.04
CA LEU A 183 -10.31 13.07 6.98
C LEU A 183 -10.42 14.59 7.20
N GLU A 184 -10.55 15.04 8.45
CA GLU A 184 -10.51 16.47 8.80
C GLU A 184 -9.13 17.07 8.54
N LEU A 185 -8.07 16.33 8.90
CA LEU A 185 -6.68 16.72 8.64
C LEU A 185 -6.38 16.82 7.12
N GLY A 186 -7.13 16.11 6.28
CA GLY A 186 -6.98 16.12 4.83
C GLY A 186 -5.87 15.19 4.34
N VAL A 187 -5.86 13.96 4.86
CA VAL A 187 -5.05 12.86 4.29
C VAL A 187 -5.54 12.49 2.88
N ASP A 188 -4.62 12.00 2.05
CA ASP A 188 -4.91 11.69 0.65
C ASP A 188 -5.46 10.27 0.48
N TRP A 189 -5.03 9.36 1.36
CA TRP A 189 -5.34 7.93 1.36
C TRP A 189 -5.74 7.42 2.74
N VAL A 190 -6.65 6.46 2.77
CA VAL A 190 -7.01 5.64 3.93
C VAL A 190 -6.71 4.19 3.60
N ALA A 191 -5.87 3.52 4.39
CA ALA A 191 -5.69 2.07 4.34
C ALA A 191 -6.58 1.40 5.38
N LEU A 192 -7.38 0.43 4.94
CA LEU A 192 -8.26 -0.38 5.78
C LEU A 192 -7.60 -1.71 6.08
N SER A 193 -7.35 -1.97 7.36
CA SER A 193 -6.85 -3.24 7.89
C SER A 193 -7.98 -4.27 8.05
N PHE A 194 -7.61 -5.54 8.16
CA PHE A 194 -8.49 -6.68 8.44
C PHE A 194 -9.67 -6.83 7.47
N VAL A 195 -9.49 -6.43 6.22
CA VAL A 195 -10.49 -6.68 5.18
C VAL A 195 -10.69 -8.19 5.05
N GLN A 196 -11.94 -8.63 5.03
CA GLN A 196 -12.32 -10.03 4.85
C GLN A 196 -13.23 -10.23 3.64
N ARG A 197 -14.04 -9.22 3.30
CA ARG A 197 -15.12 -9.33 2.30
C ARG A 197 -15.38 -8.00 1.58
N PRO A 198 -16.07 -8.00 0.42
CA PRO A 198 -16.37 -6.78 -0.33
C PRO A 198 -17.16 -5.72 0.46
N GLU A 199 -18.06 -6.15 1.34
CA GLU A 199 -18.93 -5.26 2.14
C GLU A 199 -18.12 -4.35 3.07
N ASP A 200 -16.98 -4.82 3.55
CA ASP A 200 -16.04 -4.06 4.38
C ASP A 200 -15.53 -2.80 3.63
N ILE A 201 -15.32 -2.93 2.32
CA ILE A 201 -14.88 -1.82 1.45
C ILE A 201 -16.01 -0.83 1.21
N VAL A 202 -17.24 -1.32 1.06
CA VAL A 202 -18.43 -0.47 0.89
C VAL A 202 -18.65 0.37 2.15
N GLU A 203 -18.62 -0.25 3.33
CA GLU A 203 -18.75 0.45 4.61
C GLU A 203 -17.70 1.57 4.75
N ALA A 204 -16.43 1.26 4.53
CA ALA A 204 -15.37 2.26 4.63
C ALA A 204 -15.51 3.38 3.60
N ARG A 205 -15.94 3.07 2.37
CA ARG A 205 -16.12 4.07 1.29
C ARG A 205 -17.24 5.06 1.63
N GLU A 206 -18.35 4.58 2.20
CA GLU A 206 -19.45 5.43 2.65
C GLU A 206 -18.98 6.43 3.72
N LEU A 207 -18.19 5.95 4.71
CA LEU A 207 -17.66 6.80 5.78
C LEU A 207 -16.61 7.80 5.29
N ILE A 208 -15.80 7.43 4.30
CA ILE A 208 -14.80 8.32 3.69
C ILE A 208 -15.45 9.47 2.90
N GLY A 209 -16.60 9.22 2.27
CA GLY A 209 -17.37 10.25 1.57
C GLY A 209 -16.59 10.97 0.46
N GLY A 210 -15.66 10.27 -0.22
CA GLY A 210 -14.85 10.81 -1.32
C GLY A 210 -13.71 11.77 -0.93
N LYS A 211 -13.51 12.03 0.37
CA LYS A 211 -12.47 12.95 0.87
C LYS A 211 -11.06 12.38 0.68
N ALA A 212 -10.89 11.06 0.72
CA ALA A 212 -9.65 10.35 0.49
C ALA A 212 -9.86 9.14 -0.44
N PHE A 213 -8.78 8.59 -0.99
CA PHE A 213 -8.81 7.30 -1.70
C PHE A 213 -8.67 6.13 -0.72
N LEU A 214 -9.31 5.01 -1.02
CA LEU A 214 -9.36 3.82 -0.16
C LEU A 214 -8.39 2.73 -0.66
N MET A 215 -7.51 2.28 0.22
CA MET A 215 -6.58 1.18 -0.01
C MET A 215 -6.97 -0.01 0.88
N ALA A 216 -7.25 -1.17 0.29
CA ALA A 216 -7.53 -2.38 1.07
C ALA A 216 -6.23 -3.13 1.41
N LYS A 217 -6.03 -3.51 2.67
CA LYS A 217 -4.93 -4.38 3.08
C LYS A 217 -5.36 -5.84 2.97
N ILE A 218 -4.65 -6.60 2.15
CA ILE A 218 -4.87 -8.03 1.98
C ILE A 218 -3.95 -8.77 2.95
N GLU A 219 -4.54 -9.13 4.08
CA GLU A 219 -3.90 -9.84 5.19
C GLU A 219 -4.67 -11.10 5.64
N LYS A 220 -5.91 -11.26 5.19
CA LYS A 220 -6.76 -12.41 5.51
C LYS A 220 -6.89 -13.38 4.33
N PRO A 221 -6.96 -14.70 4.57
CA PRO A 221 -7.20 -15.68 3.52
C PRO A 221 -8.52 -15.45 2.78
N SER A 222 -9.57 -15.01 3.50
CA SER A 222 -10.86 -14.64 2.90
C SER A 222 -10.76 -13.47 1.92
N ALA A 223 -9.96 -12.45 2.23
CA ALA A 223 -9.71 -11.34 1.30
C ALA A 223 -8.95 -11.78 0.04
N VAL A 224 -8.09 -12.79 0.14
CA VAL A 224 -7.44 -13.40 -1.05
C VAL A 224 -8.48 -14.11 -1.92
N GLN A 225 -9.48 -14.77 -1.33
CA GLN A 225 -10.57 -15.43 -2.07
C GLN A 225 -11.47 -14.41 -2.79
N HIS A 226 -11.74 -13.26 -2.16
CA HIS A 226 -12.55 -12.17 -2.73
C HIS A 226 -11.74 -11.06 -3.41
N LEU A 227 -10.48 -11.35 -3.78
CA LEU A 227 -9.53 -10.34 -4.22
C LEU A 227 -10.04 -9.47 -5.37
N GLU A 228 -10.65 -10.07 -6.40
CA GLU A 228 -11.10 -9.32 -7.57
C GLU A 228 -12.26 -8.36 -7.23
N GLU A 229 -13.22 -8.82 -6.43
CA GLU A 229 -14.36 -8.03 -5.97
C GLU A 229 -13.89 -6.85 -5.10
N ILE A 230 -12.99 -7.11 -4.14
CA ILE A 230 -12.37 -6.10 -3.29
C ILE A 230 -11.61 -5.08 -4.14
N ALA A 231 -10.78 -5.54 -5.08
CA ALA A 231 -9.97 -4.68 -5.94
C ALA A 231 -10.80 -3.79 -6.88
N ARG A 232 -12.00 -4.24 -7.30
CA ARG A 232 -12.93 -3.41 -8.07
C ARG A 232 -13.53 -2.28 -7.23
N LEU A 233 -13.76 -2.53 -5.94
CA LEU A 233 -14.39 -1.58 -5.00
C LEU A 233 -13.42 -0.60 -4.33
N CYS A 234 -12.12 -0.87 -4.31
CA CYS A 234 -11.09 0.03 -3.74
C CYS A 234 -10.34 0.84 -4.81
N ASP A 235 -9.57 1.83 -4.37
CA ASP A 235 -8.74 2.66 -5.25
C ASP A 235 -7.33 2.07 -5.41
N ALA A 236 -6.83 1.32 -4.43
CA ALA A 236 -5.56 0.59 -4.46
C ALA A 236 -5.58 -0.62 -3.51
N ILE A 237 -4.58 -1.50 -3.64
CA ILE A 237 -4.38 -2.67 -2.77
C ILE A 237 -3.01 -2.59 -2.07
N MET A 238 -2.93 -3.02 -0.82
CA MET A 238 -1.69 -3.30 -0.11
C MET A 238 -1.56 -4.79 0.20
N VAL A 239 -0.45 -5.41 -0.22
CA VAL A 239 -0.07 -6.77 0.17
C VAL A 239 0.66 -6.70 1.52
N ALA A 240 -0.03 -7.01 2.61
CA ALA A 240 0.51 -6.96 3.97
C ALA A 240 1.12 -8.33 4.34
N ARG A 241 2.35 -8.58 3.91
CA ARG A 241 2.98 -9.91 3.92
C ARG A 241 3.25 -10.48 5.32
N GLY A 242 3.58 -9.61 6.27
CA GLY A 242 3.78 -9.98 7.67
C GLY A 242 2.51 -10.56 8.26
N ASP A 243 1.42 -9.80 8.20
CA ASP A 243 0.11 -10.22 8.71
C ASP A 243 -0.43 -11.42 7.92
N LEU A 244 -0.35 -11.39 6.59
CA LEU A 244 -0.78 -12.50 5.74
C LEU A 244 0.00 -13.78 6.02
N GLY A 245 1.32 -13.69 6.22
CA GLY A 245 2.20 -14.84 6.50
C GLY A 245 1.98 -15.49 7.86
N VAL A 246 1.25 -14.84 8.77
CA VAL A 246 0.72 -15.48 9.99
C VAL A 246 -0.52 -16.30 9.64
N GLU A 247 -1.38 -15.80 8.77
CA GLU A 247 -2.69 -16.38 8.47
C GLU A 247 -2.65 -17.48 7.38
N VAL A 248 -1.60 -17.55 6.56
CA VAL A 248 -1.40 -18.61 5.56
C VAL A 248 -0.04 -19.27 5.72
N PRO A 249 0.17 -20.51 5.22
CA PRO A 249 1.50 -21.10 5.17
C PRO A 249 2.49 -20.15 4.46
N ALA A 250 3.64 -19.89 5.09
CA ALA A 250 4.59 -18.87 4.63
C ALA A 250 5.08 -19.14 3.19
N GLU A 251 5.20 -20.40 2.80
CA GLU A 251 5.56 -20.83 1.44
C GLU A 251 4.53 -20.43 0.37
N ASN A 252 3.28 -20.13 0.75
CA ASN A 252 2.24 -19.67 -0.16
C ASN A 252 2.27 -18.15 -0.38
N VAL A 253 2.85 -17.38 0.53
CA VAL A 253 2.85 -15.91 0.48
C VAL A 253 3.44 -15.36 -0.84
N PRO A 254 4.60 -15.87 -1.35
CA PRO A 254 5.15 -15.37 -2.62
C PRO A 254 4.21 -15.58 -3.81
N ARG A 255 3.46 -16.70 -3.83
CA ARG A 255 2.47 -16.96 -4.88
C ARG A 255 1.29 -16.01 -4.76
N ILE A 256 0.75 -15.82 -3.55
CA ILE A 256 -0.39 -14.94 -3.31
C ILE A 256 -0.04 -13.48 -3.67
N GLN A 257 1.17 -13.00 -3.30
CA GLN A 257 1.66 -11.69 -3.72
C GLN A 257 1.60 -11.52 -5.23
N LYS A 258 2.13 -12.48 -6.00
CA LYS A 258 2.11 -12.44 -7.47
C LYS A 258 0.70 -12.38 -8.03
N ASP A 259 -0.21 -13.17 -7.47
CA ASP A 259 -1.61 -13.19 -7.89
C ASP A 259 -2.33 -11.87 -7.55
N ILE A 260 -2.05 -11.26 -6.40
CA ILE A 260 -2.54 -9.92 -6.04
C ILE A 260 -2.02 -8.85 -7.00
N VAL A 261 -0.70 -8.80 -7.22
CA VAL A 261 -0.07 -7.83 -8.12
C VAL A 261 -0.62 -7.96 -9.54
N ARG A 262 -0.74 -9.20 -10.05
CA ARG A 262 -1.32 -9.46 -11.38
C ARG A 262 -2.76 -8.95 -11.48
N THR A 263 -3.60 -9.27 -10.50
CA THR A 263 -5.02 -8.85 -10.49
C THR A 263 -5.14 -7.32 -10.45
N CYS A 264 -4.35 -6.66 -9.60
CA CYS A 264 -4.34 -5.19 -9.51
C CYS A 264 -3.91 -4.56 -10.85
N ARG A 265 -2.87 -5.09 -11.48
CA ARG A 265 -2.41 -4.63 -12.79
C ARG A 265 -3.47 -4.83 -13.87
N GLN A 266 -4.17 -5.96 -13.89
CA GLN A 266 -5.28 -6.22 -14.82
C GLN A 266 -6.39 -5.19 -14.66
N LEU A 267 -6.76 -4.86 -13.43
CA LEU A 267 -7.79 -3.88 -13.11
C LEU A 267 -7.33 -2.41 -13.18
N GLY A 268 -6.03 -2.15 -13.36
CA GLY A 268 -5.47 -0.80 -13.31
C GLY A 268 -5.50 -0.15 -11.93
N ARG A 269 -5.47 -0.96 -10.87
CA ARG A 269 -5.38 -0.51 -9.48
C ARG A 269 -3.91 -0.49 -9.05
N PRO A 270 -3.41 0.62 -8.46
CA PRO A 270 -2.10 0.62 -7.84
C PRO A 270 -1.99 -0.46 -6.76
N VAL A 271 -0.84 -1.12 -6.70
CA VAL A 271 -0.55 -2.13 -5.67
C VAL A 271 0.73 -1.79 -4.90
N VAL A 272 0.64 -1.84 -3.57
CA VAL A 272 1.76 -1.63 -2.65
C VAL A 272 2.18 -2.97 -2.06
N VAL A 273 3.45 -3.34 -2.19
CA VAL A 273 4.02 -4.50 -1.48
C VAL A 273 4.62 -4.03 -0.16
N ALA A 274 4.15 -4.57 0.95
CA ALA A 274 4.40 -4.04 2.28
C ALA A 274 4.93 -5.09 3.27
N THR A 275 5.59 -4.59 4.33
CA THR A 275 6.20 -5.31 5.47
C THR A 275 7.33 -6.26 5.07
N GLN A 276 8.28 -6.53 5.98
CA GLN A 276 9.40 -7.46 5.74
C GLN A 276 10.25 -7.14 4.50
N MET A 277 10.40 -5.85 4.14
CA MET A 277 11.16 -5.46 2.94
C MET A 277 12.65 -5.35 3.25
N LEU A 278 13.02 -4.48 4.19
CA LEU A 278 14.41 -4.25 4.62
C LEU A 278 14.49 -4.30 6.15
N GLU A 279 13.74 -5.19 6.79
CA GLU A 279 13.49 -5.24 8.24
C GLU A 279 14.78 -5.21 9.08
N SER A 280 15.84 -5.90 8.65
CA SER A 280 17.13 -5.90 9.34
C SER A 280 17.77 -4.52 9.43
N MET A 281 17.43 -3.60 8.51
CA MET A 281 17.96 -2.24 8.50
C MET A 281 17.42 -1.36 9.63
N ARG A 282 16.47 -1.86 10.42
CA ARG A 282 16.12 -1.25 11.71
C ARG A 282 17.32 -1.18 12.66
N PHE A 283 18.19 -2.17 12.61
CA PHE A 283 19.31 -2.35 13.56
C PHE A 283 20.67 -2.43 12.87
N SER A 284 20.70 -2.40 11.53
CA SER A 284 21.90 -2.55 10.72
C SER A 284 21.93 -1.49 9.61
N PRO A 285 23.09 -0.90 9.28
CA PRO A 285 23.20 0.05 8.17
C PRO A 285 23.11 -0.62 6.79
N ALA A 286 23.04 -1.95 6.73
CA ALA A 286 22.93 -2.71 5.47
C ALA A 286 21.96 -3.89 5.61
N PRO A 287 21.18 -4.20 4.55
CA PRO A 287 20.25 -5.32 4.56
C PRO A 287 20.96 -6.64 4.30
N THR A 288 20.24 -7.73 4.53
CA THR A 288 20.63 -9.06 4.08
C THR A 288 20.47 -9.21 2.57
N ARG A 289 21.15 -10.19 1.97
CA ARG A 289 20.98 -10.51 0.54
C ARG A 289 19.58 -11.03 0.21
N ALA A 290 18.93 -11.69 1.17
CA ALA A 290 17.57 -12.19 1.02
C ALA A 290 16.58 -11.03 0.89
N GLU A 291 16.67 -10.02 1.75
CA GLU A 291 15.85 -8.80 1.70
C GLU A 291 16.06 -8.02 0.39
N VAL A 292 17.31 -7.88 -0.06
CA VAL A 292 17.60 -7.25 -1.36
C VAL A 292 16.91 -7.99 -2.51
N THR A 293 16.94 -9.33 -2.47
CA THR A 293 16.31 -10.18 -3.50
C THR A 293 14.79 -10.06 -3.44
N ASP A 294 14.22 -10.01 -2.24
CA ASP A 294 12.77 -9.87 -2.04
C ASP A 294 12.24 -8.53 -2.56
N VAL A 295 12.90 -7.42 -2.23
CA VAL A 295 12.58 -6.10 -2.80
C VAL A 295 12.71 -6.11 -4.32
N ALA A 296 13.77 -6.70 -4.86
CA ALA A 296 13.98 -6.78 -6.30
C ALA A 296 12.87 -7.56 -7.01
N ASN A 297 12.40 -8.66 -6.42
CA ASN A 297 11.29 -9.44 -6.95
C ASN A 297 9.97 -8.66 -6.92
N ALA A 298 9.65 -7.95 -5.84
CA ALA A 298 8.45 -7.12 -5.78
C ALA A 298 8.43 -6.04 -6.88
N VAL A 299 9.58 -5.42 -7.16
CA VAL A 299 9.75 -4.45 -8.27
C VAL A 299 9.55 -5.11 -9.63
N ALA A 300 10.21 -6.26 -9.85
CA ALA A 300 10.14 -7.03 -11.09
C ALA A 300 8.73 -7.56 -11.41
N GLU A 301 7.98 -7.95 -10.38
CA GLU A 301 6.58 -8.41 -10.50
C GLU A 301 5.62 -7.28 -10.91
N GLY A 302 6.08 -6.03 -10.75
CA GLY A 302 5.38 -4.84 -11.22
C GLY A 302 4.56 -4.15 -10.15
N ALA A 303 5.00 -4.21 -8.88
CA ALA A 303 4.46 -3.37 -7.82
C ALA A 303 4.48 -1.88 -8.21
N ASP A 304 3.44 -1.14 -7.85
CA ASP A 304 3.43 0.31 -8.06
C ASP A 304 4.25 1.02 -6.99
N ALA A 305 4.19 0.52 -5.77
CA ALA A 305 5.00 1.00 -4.66
C ALA A 305 5.51 -0.15 -3.78
N VAL A 306 6.61 0.13 -3.07
CA VAL A 306 7.15 -0.71 -2.01
C VAL A 306 7.16 0.09 -0.70
N MET A 307 6.82 -0.56 0.41
CA MET A 307 6.63 0.10 1.71
C MET A 307 7.71 -0.23 2.73
N LEU A 308 8.24 0.82 3.37
CA LEU A 308 9.06 0.74 4.58
C LEU A 308 8.18 0.97 5.81
N SER A 309 8.23 0.04 6.74
CA SER A 309 7.44 -0.01 7.97
C SER A 309 8.25 0.50 9.16
N ALA A 310 8.66 -0.39 10.06
CA ALA A 310 9.42 -0.04 11.25
C ALA A 310 10.83 0.46 10.90
N GLU A 311 11.36 0.12 9.73
CA GLU A 311 12.67 0.57 9.23
C GLU A 311 12.79 2.10 9.22
N THR A 312 11.72 2.81 8.84
CA THR A 312 11.69 4.27 8.78
C THR A 312 10.99 4.91 9.98
N ALA A 313 10.04 4.19 10.60
CA ALA A 313 9.28 4.73 11.70
C ALA A 313 10.08 4.78 13.01
N SER A 314 10.84 3.73 13.31
CA SER A 314 11.51 3.56 14.60
C SER A 314 12.87 2.85 14.50
N GLY A 315 13.39 2.68 13.29
CA GLY A 315 14.71 2.10 13.06
C GLY A 315 15.84 3.11 13.30
N ASP A 316 17.05 2.58 13.50
CA ASP A 316 18.26 3.36 13.72
C ASP A 316 18.81 4.00 12.43
N TYR A 317 18.42 3.46 11.26
CA TYR A 317 18.94 3.86 9.93
C TYR A 317 17.83 4.22 8.92
N PRO A 318 16.92 5.16 9.23
CA PRO A 318 15.76 5.45 8.39
C PRO A 318 16.16 6.02 7.02
N LEU A 319 17.16 6.90 6.96
CA LEU A 319 17.61 7.53 5.72
C LEU A 319 18.32 6.53 4.80
N GLU A 320 19.25 5.76 5.36
CA GLU A 320 20.01 4.73 4.65
C GLU A 320 19.09 3.64 4.10
N THR A 321 18.02 3.29 4.84
CA THR A 321 17.00 2.36 4.37
C THR A 321 16.31 2.88 3.11
N VAL A 322 15.88 4.15 3.09
CA VAL A 322 15.27 4.75 1.90
C VAL A 322 16.26 4.78 0.73
N GLN A 323 17.52 5.17 0.99
CA GLN A 323 18.56 5.20 -0.04
C GLN A 323 18.81 3.81 -0.64
N MET A 324 18.86 2.77 0.21
CA MET A 324 19.01 1.38 -0.21
C MET A 324 17.81 0.92 -1.05
N MET A 325 16.58 1.19 -0.58
CA MET A 325 15.37 0.89 -1.33
C MET A 325 15.38 1.55 -2.72
N SER A 326 15.69 2.84 -2.79
CA SER A 326 15.83 3.57 -4.06
C SER A 326 16.91 2.98 -4.96
N LYS A 327 18.05 2.53 -4.40
CA LYS A 327 19.14 1.90 -5.15
C LYS A 327 18.71 0.56 -5.75
N ILE A 328 18.02 -0.29 -4.98
CA ILE A 328 17.52 -1.59 -5.47
C ILE A 328 16.54 -1.37 -6.61
N ILE A 329 15.57 -0.45 -6.44
CA ILE A 329 14.58 -0.16 -7.48
C ILE A 329 15.28 0.28 -8.78
N ARG A 330 16.19 1.27 -8.71
CA ARG A 330 16.95 1.72 -9.89
C ARG A 330 17.74 0.60 -10.55
N GLN A 331 18.34 -0.28 -9.76
CA GLN A 331 19.13 -1.40 -10.29
C GLN A 331 18.24 -2.37 -11.09
N VAL A 332 17.04 -2.68 -10.59
CA VAL A 332 16.09 -3.56 -11.28
C VAL A 332 15.51 -2.87 -12.51
N GLU A 333 15.06 -1.62 -12.39
CA GLU A 333 14.40 -0.89 -13.49
C GLU A 333 15.33 -0.61 -14.69
N ASN A 334 16.62 -0.43 -14.44
CA ASN A 334 17.63 -0.26 -15.48
C ASN A 334 18.15 -1.61 -16.03
N GLY A 335 17.68 -2.74 -15.49
CA GLY A 335 18.02 -4.07 -15.96
C GLY A 335 17.45 -4.35 -17.36
N PRO A 336 18.17 -5.10 -18.21
CA PRO A 336 17.74 -5.37 -19.59
C PRO A 336 16.42 -6.13 -19.68
N ASP A 337 16.13 -6.98 -18.68
CA ASP A 337 14.94 -7.85 -18.66
C ASP A 337 13.73 -7.22 -17.97
N TYR A 338 13.85 -6.00 -17.42
CA TYR A 338 12.76 -5.42 -16.62
C TYR A 338 11.48 -5.25 -17.44
N GLN A 339 11.60 -4.67 -18.64
CA GLN A 339 10.43 -4.46 -19.50
C GLN A 339 9.81 -5.78 -19.97
N SER A 340 10.62 -6.79 -20.31
CA SER A 340 10.10 -8.09 -20.75
C SER A 340 9.39 -8.83 -19.62
N GLN A 341 9.89 -8.73 -18.38
CA GLN A 341 9.21 -9.27 -17.20
C GLN A 341 7.88 -8.58 -16.93
N LEU A 342 7.81 -7.25 -17.05
CA LEU A 342 6.54 -6.52 -16.92
C LEU A 342 5.53 -6.89 -18.01
N ASP A 343 6.01 -7.28 -19.19
CA ASP A 343 5.15 -7.69 -20.30
C ASP A 343 4.54 -9.09 -20.08
N VAL A 344 5.16 -9.92 -19.23
CA VAL A 344 4.59 -11.19 -18.76
C VAL A 344 3.39 -10.89 -17.86
N GLY A 345 2.19 -11.24 -18.34
CA GLY A 345 0.94 -10.95 -17.62
C GLY A 345 0.37 -9.55 -17.90
N ARG A 346 0.67 -8.99 -19.07
CA ARG A 346 0.05 -7.74 -19.55
C ARG A 346 -1.48 -7.77 -19.39
N PRO A 347 -2.10 -6.68 -18.90
CA PRO A 347 -3.55 -6.51 -18.94
C PRO A 347 -4.11 -6.64 -20.35
N GLN A 348 -5.28 -7.25 -20.47
CA GLN A 348 -6.04 -7.23 -21.71
C GLN A 348 -6.69 -5.85 -21.86
N ALA A 349 -6.56 -5.24 -23.04
CA ALA A 349 -7.16 -3.95 -23.31
C ALA A 349 -8.69 -4.08 -23.40
N GLU A 350 -9.41 -3.15 -22.77
CA GLU A 350 -10.84 -2.98 -22.97
C GLU A 350 -11.09 -2.26 -24.30
N ALA A 351 -12.26 -2.46 -24.91
CA ALA A 351 -12.66 -1.80 -26.15
C ALA A 351 -13.07 -0.32 -25.92
N THR A 352 -12.14 0.49 -25.40
CA THR A 352 -12.34 1.92 -25.12
C THR A 352 -11.24 2.76 -25.77
N ALA A 353 -11.55 4.03 -26.10
CA ALA A 353 -10.57 4.94 -26.68
C ALA A 353 -9.34 5.14 -25.77
N SER A 354 -9.57 5.28 -24.45
CA SER A 354 -8.50 5.47 -23.48
C SER A 354 -7.56 4.28 -23.39
N ASP A 355 -8.06 3.05 -23.52
CA ASP A 355 -7.23 1.83 -23.50
C ASP A 355 -6.49 1.66 -24.83
N ALA A 356 -7.14 1.95 -25.96
CA ALA A 356 -6.48 1.95 -27.27
C ALA A 356 -5.32 2.95 -27.32
N ILE A 357 -5.52 4.17 -26.81
CA ILE A 357 -4.47 5.19 -26.70
C ILE A 357 -3.37 4.74 -25.75
N SER A 358 -3.71 4.19 -24.58
CA SER A 358 -2.71 3.72 -23.61
C SER A 358 -1.85 2.58 -24.19
N CYS A 359 -2.45 1.66 -24.94
CA CYS A 359 -1.75 0.63 -25.70
C CYS A 359 -0.82 1.23 -26.77
N ALA A 360 -1.30 2.25 -27.51
CA ALA A 360 -0.52 2.94 -28.52
C ALA A 360 0.71 3.62 -27.91
N ILE A 361 0.55 4.32 -26.77
CA ILE A 361 1.66 4.97 -26.06
C ILE A 361 2.77 3.98 -25.73
N ARG A 362 2.43 2.82 -25.15
CA ARG A 362 3.43 1.79 -24.81
C ARG A 362 4.20 1.36 -26.06
N ARG A 363 3.49 1.13 -27.17
CA ARG A 363 4.11 0.74 -28.44
C ARG A 363 5.01 1.85 -29.00
N ILE A 364 4.54 3.10 -28.99
CA ILE A 364 5.32 4.26 -29.42
C ILE A 364 6.60 4.38 -28.59
N SER A 365 6.50 4.34 -27.26
CA SER A 365 7.66 4.39 -26.34
C SER A 365 8.62 3.20 -26.46
N SER A 366 8.21 2.12 -27.14
CA SER A 366 9.10 0.99 -27.45
C SER A 366 9.83 1.12 -28.79
N ILE A 367 9.32 1.97 -29.70
CA ILE A 367 9.85 2.18 -31.06
C ILE A 367 10.68 3.46 -31.11
N LEU A 368 10.17 4.54 -30.51
CA LEU A 368 10.80 5.85 -30.49
C LEU A 368 11.49 6.10 -29.14
N PRO A 369 12.61 6.83 -29.12
CA PRO A 369 13.23 7.31 -27.89
C PRO A 369 12.39 8.46 -27.31
N VAL A 370 11.27 8.12 -26.69
CA VAL A 370 10.38 9.08 -26.02
C VAL A 370 10.98 9.50 -24.69
N ALA A 371 11.27 10.78 -24.51
CA ALA A 371 11.82 11.34 -23.28
C ALA A 371 10.79 11.39 -22.16
N ALA A 372 9.56 11.80 -22.47
CA ALA A 372 8.46 11.84 -21.51
C ALA A 372 7.10 11.61 -22.19
N LEU A 373 6.21 10.95 -21.46
CA LEU A 373 4.79 10.90 -21.76
C LEU A 373 4.08 11.99 -20.95
N VAL A 374 3.54 13.01 -21.61
CA VAL A 374 2.78 14.08 -20.96
C VAL A 374 1.29 13.77 -21.03
N ASN A 375 0.68 13.54 -19.87
CA ASN A 375 -0.74 13.20 -19.74
C ASN A 375 -1.48 14.30 -19.00
N TYR A 376 -2.45 14.93 -19.67
CA TYR A 376 -3.41 15.81 -19.01
C TYR A 376 -4.49 15.00 -18.30
N THR A 377 -4.79 15.36 -17.06
CA THR A 377 -5.78 14.64 -16.25
C THR A 377 -6.43 15.53 -15.18
N GLU A 378 -7.74 15.36 -14.97
CA GLU A 378 -8.44 16.03 -13.86
C GLU A 378 -8.59 15.11 -12.64
N SER A 379 -9.10 13.90 -12.86
CA SER A 379 -9.35 12.90 -11.81
C SER A 379 -8.16 11.95 -11.57
N GLY A 380 -7.18 11.93 -12.47
CA GLY A 380 -6.05 11.00 -12.43
C GLY A 380 -6.24 9.74 -13.28
N SER A 381 -7.46 9.46 -13.77
CA SER A 381 -7.78 8.21 -14.49
C SER A 381 -6.88 7.95 -15.70
N SER A 382 -6.58 8.99 -16.49
CA SER A 382 -5.77 8.89 -17.71
C SER A 382 -4.32 8.55 -17.40
N SER A 383 -3.77 9.14 -16.33
CA SER A 383 -2.40 8.86 -15.88
C SER A 383 -2.30 7.46 -15.26
N LEU A 384 -3.31 7.01 -14.51
CA LEU A 384 -3.39 5.63 -14.00
C LEU A 384 -3.47 4.60 -15.12
N ARG A 385 -4.27 4.85 -16.16
CA ARG A 385 -4.34 3.95 -17.34
C ARG A 385 -3.02 3.89 -18.10
N ALA A 386 -2.33 5.01 -18.28
CA ALA A 386 -1.00 5.00 -18.87
C ALA A 386 0.03 4.26 -17.99
N SER A 387 -0.01 4.46 -16.68
CA SER A 387 0.84 3.75 -15.71
C SER A 387 0.63 2.24 -15.76
N ARG A 388 -0.62 1.78 -15.92
CA ARG A 388 -0.98 0.36 -16.05
C ARG A 388 -0.25 -0.34 -17.20
N GLU A 389 -0.04 0.36 -18.32
CA GLU A 389 0.66 -0.19 -19.50
C GLU A 389 2.19 -0.23 -19.34
N ARG A 390 2.73 0.33 -18.24
CA ARG A 390 4.16 0.33 -17.93
C ARG A 390 5.07 0.81 -19.08
N PRO A 391 4.85 2.01 -19.66
CA PRO A 391 5.69 2.53 -20.74
C PRO A 391 7.14 2.76 -20.28
N LYS A 392 8.11 2.61 -21.20
CA LYS A 392 9.53 2.88 -20.92
C LYS A 392 9.77 4.33 -20.50
N ALA A 393 9.08 5.27 -21.14
CA ALA A 393 9.15 6.69 -20.83
C ALA A 393 8.46 7.00 -19.48
N PRO A 394 9.00 7.90 -18.65
CA PRO A 394 8.32 8.39 -17.46
C PRO A 394 7.04 9.17 -17.84
N ILE A 395 6.07 9.18 -16.92
CA ILE A 395 4.75 9.79 -17.15
C ILE A 395 4.70 11.12 -16.39
N LEU A 396 4.72 12.23 -17.12
CA LEU A 396 4.44 13.57 -16.59
C LEU A 396 2.93 13.81 -16.58
N SER A 397 2.33 13.77 -15.40
CA SER A 397 0.89 13.99 -15.21
C SER A 397 0.60 15.45 -14.90
N LEU A 398 -0.06 16.14 -15.82
CA LEU A 398 -0.47 17.54 -15.69
C LEU A 398 -1.90 17.61 -15.20
N THR A 399 -2.13 18.25 -14.06
CA THR A 399 -3.46 18.33 -13.43
C THR A 399 -3.72 19.67 -12.75
N PRO A 400 -4.94 20.23 -12.79
CA PRO A 400 -5.31 21.41 -12.01
C PRO A 400 -5.59 21.13 -10.55
N SER A 401 -5.60 19.87 -10.13
CA SER A 401 -5.98 19.45 -8.78
C SER A 401 -4.78 18.95 -8.00
N LEU A 402 -4.37 19.70 -6.97
CA LEU A 402 -3.33 19.25 -6.04
C LEU A 402 -3.73 17.96 -5.32
N THR A 403 -5.01 17.80 -4.98
CA THR A 403 -5.54 16.55 -4.40
C THR A 403 -5.35 15.36 -5.33
N THR A 404 -5.62 15.52 -6.64
CA THR A 404 -5.36 14.48 -7.64
C THR A 404 -3.87 14.17 -7.72
N ALA A 405 -3.04 15.22 -7.78
CA ALA A 405 -1.59 15.07 -7.86
C ALA A 405 -1.01 14.27 -6.68
N ARG A 406 -1.48 14.56 -5.45
CA ARG A 406 -1.10 13.85 -4.22
C ARG A 406 -1.57 12.39 -4.22
N ARG A 407 -2.80 12.13 -4.68
CA ARG A 407 -3.34 10.76 -4.78
C ARG A 407 -2.52 9.91 -5.77
N LEU A 408 -2.06 10.50 -6.87
CA LEU A 408 -1.26 9.78 -7.88
C LEU A 408 0.17 9.42 -7.44
N THR A 409 0.66 9.91 -6.29
CA THR A 409 2.04 9.68 -5.83
C THR A 409 2.37 8.21 -5.53
N VAL A 410 1.35 7.36 -5.33
CA VAL A 410 1.50 5.91 -5.12
C VAL A 410 1.66 5.12 -6.42
N ALA A 411 1.25 5.67 -7.56
CA ALA A 411 1.15 4.94 -8.81
C ALA A 411 2.48 4.92 -9.57
N TRP A 412 2.78 3.78 -10.22
CA TRP A 412 4.03 3.54 -10.90
C TRP A 412 4.32 4.59 -11.99
N GLY A 413 5.54 5.12 -12.03
CA GLY A 413 6.03 5.94 -13.15
C GLY A 413 5.38 7.31 -13.32
N ILE A 414 4.41 7.66 -12.48
CA ILE A 414 3.70 8.95 -12.54
C ILE A 414 4.44 10.02 -11.76
N TYR A 415 4.58 11.19 -12.38
CA TYR A 415 5.22 12.38 -11.86
C TYR A 415 4.27 13.55 -12.08
N SER A 416 3.64 14.04 -11.01
CA SER A 416 2.55 15.00 -11.12
C SER A 416 3.04 16.45 -10.99
N VAL A 417 2.57 17.32 -11.88
CA VAL A 417 2.73 18.77 -11.79
C VAL A 417 1.35 19.41 -11.75
N VAL A 418 1.15 20.31 -10.80
CA VAL A 418 -0.08 21.10 -10.71
C VAL A 418 0.02 22.28 -11.66
N ASN A 419 -0.86 22.35 -12.64
CA ASN A 419 -0.89 23.41 -13.66
C ASN A 419 -2.32 23.92 -13.87
N GLU A 420 -2.46 25.11 -14.46
CA GLU A 420 -3.80 25.66 -14.72
C GLU A 420 -4.62 24.76 -15.65
N ARG A 421 -5.95 24.76 -15.45
CA ARG A 421 -6.88 24.01 -16.31
C ARG A 421 -6.81 24.59 -17.73
N LEU A 422 -6.43 23.74 -18.68
CA LEU A 422 -6.46 24.07 -20.11
C LEU A 422 -7.87 24.42 -20.57
N ARG A 423 -7.96 25.41 -21.46
CA ARG A 423 -9.25 25.86 -22.03
C ARG A 423 -9.34 25.64 -23.53
N ARG A 424 -8.19 25.53 -24.20
CA ARG A 424 -8.07 25.54 -25.66
C ARG A 424 -7.12 24.47 -26.14
N VAL A 425 -7.44 23.84 -27.27
CA VAL A 425 -6.66 22.71 -27.82
C VAL A 425 -5.29 23.18 -28.30
N GLU A 426 -5.20 24.43 -28.73
CA GLU A 426 -3.98 25.09 -29.19
C GLU A 426 -2.93 25.22 -28.06
N GLU A 427 -3.36 25.26 -26.80
CA GLU A 427 -2.47 25.39 -25.63
C GLU A 427 -1.84 24.04 -25.24
N VAL A 428 -2.47 22.91 -25.62
CA VAL A 428 -2.09 21.55 -25.18
C VAL A 428 -0.62 21.26 -25.45
N THR A 429 -0.18 21.48 -26.70
CA THR A 429 1.18 21.15 -27.13
C THR A 429 2.21 22.08 -26.52
N SER A 430 2.02 23.40 -26.62
CA SER A 430 3.00 24.38 -26.12
C SER A 430 3.21 24.23 -24.61
N THR A 431 2.14 24.15 -23.83
CA THR A 431 2.22 24.00 -22.37
C THR A 431 2.86 22.67 -21.96
N ALA A 432 2.58 21.59 -22.68
CA ALA A 432 3.20 20.29 -22.41
C ALA A 432 4.71 20.31 -22.60
N LEU A 433 5.17 20.91 -23.72
CA LEU A 433 6.59 21.05 -24.04
C LEU A 433 7.32 21.94 -23.01
N GLU A 434 6.74 23.09 -22.70
CA GLU A 434 7.29 24.03 -21.71
C GLU A 434 7.45 23.38 -20.33
N ILE A 435 6.42 22.70 -19.83
CA ILE A 435 6.47 22.05 -18.52
C ILE A 435 7.43 20.85 -18.54
N ALA A 436 7.42 20.03 -19.58
CA ALA A 436 8.35 18.90 -19.70
C ALA A 436 9.81 19.37 -19.68
N GLN A 437 10.12 20.48 -20.36
CA GLN A 437 11.43 21.11 -20.32
C GLN A 437 11.75 21.70 -18.95
N ALA A 438 10.83 22.45 -18.35
CA ALA A 438 11.03 23.09 -17.04
C ALA A 438 11.26 22.08 -15.90
N GLN A 439 10.64 20.90 -15.99
CA GLN A 439 10.85 19.81 -15.03
C GLN A 439 12.12 18.98 -15.30
N GLY A 440 12.82 19.24 -16.41
CA GLY A 440 14.00 18.48 -16.83
C GLY A 440 13.68 17.07 -17.37
N MET A 441 12.44 16.82 -17.77
CA MET A 441 11.98 15.52 -18.30
C MET A 441 12.13 15.41 -19.82
N ALA A 442 12.37 16.52 -20.52
CA ALA A 442 12.70 16.54 -21.94
C ALA A 442 13.68 17.68 -22.26
N LYS A 443 14.54 17.47 -23.26
CA LYS A 443 15.52 18.44 -23.79
C LYS A 443 15.23 18.75 -25.25
N ARG A 444 15.82 19.85 -25.76
CA ARG A 444 15.69 20.21 -27.18
C ARG A 444 16.18 19.08 -28.07
N GLY A 445 15.41 18.78 -29.11
CA GLY A 445 15.61 17.66 -30.03
C GLY A 445 15.01 16.33 -29.56
N GLU A 446 14.52 16.22 -28.32
CA GLU A 446 13.91 14.99 -27.82
C GLU A 446 12.40 14.93 -28.14
N THR A 447 11.89 13.71 -28.29
CA THR A 447 10.49 13.44 -28.59
C THR A 447 9.68 13.28 -27.30
N VAL A 448 8.52 13.92 -27.25
CA VAL A 448 7.49 13.69 -26.23
C VAL A 448 6.22 13.13 -26.86
N VAL A 449 5.48 12.34 -26.08
CA VAL A 449 4.12 11.91 -26.45
C VAL A 449 3.15 12.65 -25.55
N ILE A 450 2.12 13.26 -26.13
CA ILE A 450 1.15 14.07 -25.39
C ILE A 450 -0.22 13.43 -25.52
N THR A 451 -0.92 13.26 -24.40
CA THR A 451 -2.32 12.81 -24.40
C THR A 451 -3.23 13.73 -23.62
N ALA A 452 -4.44 13.92 -24.14
CA ALA A 452 -5.48 14.75 -23.56
C ALA A 452 -6.88 14.15 -23.81
N GLY A 453 -7.87 14.64 -23.07
CA GLY A 453 -9.28 14.36 -23.29
C GLY A 453 -10.01 15.64 -23.67
N GLU A 454 -10.63 15.62 -24.84
CA GLU A 454 -11.42 16.74 -25.38
C GLU A 454 -12.91 16.35 -25.41
N PRO A 455 -13.84 17.20 -24.95
CA PRO A 455 -13.62 18.54 -24.40
C PRO A 455 -13.00 18.54 -22.99
N PHE A 456 -12.19 19.56 -22.69
CA PHE A 456 -11.56 19.73 -21.37
C PHE A 456 -12.61 19.89 -20.26
N GLY A 457 -12.27 19.52 -19.02
CA GLY A 457 -13.22 19.58 -17.89
C GLY A 457 -14.08 18.32 -17.71
N GLN A 458 -13.98 17.33 -18.60
CA GLN A 458 -14.75 16.08 -18.50
C GLN A 458 -13.84 14.91 -18.13
N PRO A 459 -13.95 14.35 -16.91
CA PRO A 459 -13.20 13.15 -16.52
C PRO A 459 -13.49 11.95 -17.44
N GLY A 460 -12.47 11.13 -17.71
CA GLY A 460 -12.62 9.89 -18.48
C GLY A 460 -12.68 10.03 -20.01
N SER A 461 -12.42 11.23 -20.55
CA SER A 461 -12.59 11.56 -21.97
C SER A 461 -11.33 11.44 -22.83
N THR A 462 -10.25 10.81 -22.36
CA THR A 462 -8.97 10.71 -23.11
C THR A 462 -9.19 10.13 -24.52
N ASN A 463 -8.96 10.96 -25.52
CA ASN A 463 -9.29 10.68 -26.92
C ASN A 463 -8.29 11.27 -27.93
N SER A 464 -7.26 11.98 -27.48
CA SER A 464 -6.21 12.53 -28.36
C SER A 464 -4.80 12.05 -27.97
N LEU A 465 -3.96 11.87 -28.99
CA LEU A 465 -2.55 11.53 -28.87
C LEU A 465 -1.76 12.33 -29.91
N ARG A 466 -0.65 12.95 -29.50
CA ARG A 466 0.29 13.67 -30.37
C ARG A 466 1.72 13.23 -30.08
N ILE A 467 2.54 13.17 -31.11
CA ILE A 467 3.99 12.93 -31.02
C ILE A 467 4.66 14.22 -31.46
N GLU A 468 5.44 14.83 -30.59
CA GLU A 468 6.01 16.16 -30.80
C GLU A 468 7.51 16.14 -30.46
N THR A 469 8.28 17.02 -31.10
CA THR A 469 9.70 17.22 -30.80
C THR A 469 9.86 18.54 -30.07
N LEU A 470 10.62 18.55 -28.97
CA LEU A 470 10.94 19.80 -28.28
C LEU A 470 11.92 20.63 -29.14
N HIS A 471 11.52 21.80 -29.59
CA HIS A 471 12.32 22.66 -30.47
C HIS A 471 13.27 23.61 -29.74
#